data_AF-A0A8C5EEY9-F1
#
_entry.id   AF-A0A8C5EEY9-F1
#
_cell.length_a   1.000
_cell.length_b   1.000
_cell.length_c   1.000
_cell.angle_alpha   90.00
_cell.angle_beta   90.00
_cell.angle_gamma   90.00
#
_symmetry.space_group_name_H-M   'P 1'
#
loop_
_entity.id
_entity.type
_entity.pdbx_description
1 polymer ?
#
loop_
_entity_poly.entity_id
_entity_poly.type
_entity_poly.pdbx_seq_one_letter_code
_entity_poly.pdbx_strand_id
1 'polypeptide(L)' 'LAFSRDSVSTQYTIIEFIGEGAFGKVAKCQVNSTSELVAVKILKDTFTPISGDHPQ' A
#
# COMPACT_ATOMS: atom_id res chain seq x y z
N LEU A 1 -11.69 -1.79 -4.72
CA LEU A 1 -10.55 -1.06 -4.09
C LEU A 1 -10.35 -1.64 -2.71
N ALA A 2 -9.38 -2.52 -2.50
CA ALA A 2 -9.12 -3.05 -1.17
C ALA A 2 -8.40 -1.98 -0.34
N PHE A 3 -9.07 -1.44 0.68
CA PHE A 3 -8.51 -0.58 1.71
C PHE A 3 -8.47 -1.39 3.01
N SER A 4 -7.42 -2.19 3.21
CA SER A 4 -7.33 -3.02 4.43
C SER A 4 -6.72 -2.21 5.56
N ARG A 5 -7.57 -1.44 6.25
CA ARG A 5 -7.35 -1.05 7.65
C ARG A 5 -8.15 -2.03 8.51
N ASP A 6 -7.73 -3.29 8.54
CA ASP A 6 -8.33 -4.29 9.41
C ASP A 6 -7.25 -4.96 10.26
N SER A 7 -7.60 -5.20 11.51
CA SER A 7 -6.82 -5.89 12.55
C SER A 7 -6.46 -7.34 12.20
N VAL A 8 -7.01 -7.88 11.10
CA VAL A 8 -6.62 -9.17 10.51
C VAL A 8 -5.58 -8.92 9.41
N SER A 9 -4.35 -9.41 9.59
CA SER A 9 -3.30 -9.32 8.57
C SER A 9 -3.59 -10.27 7.41
N THR A 10 -4.52 -9.89 6.52
CA THR A 10 -4.69 -10.58 5.26
C THR A 10 -3.37 -10.49 4.50
N GLN A 11 -2.76 -11.65 4.21
CA GLN A 11 -1.52 -11.71 3.47
C GLN A 11 -1.81 -11.70 1.97
N TYR A 12 -1.06 -10.86 1.26
CA TYR A 12 -1.18 -10.71 -0.18
C TYR A 12 0.16 -11.00 -0.84
N THR A 13 0.13 -11.75 -1.94
CA THR A 13 1.30 -11.93 -2.82
C THR A 13 1.18 -10.98 -4.00
N ILE A 14 2.18 -10.13 -4.21
CA ILE A 14 2.23 -9.22 -5.37
C ILE A 14 2.60 -10.04 -6.61
N ILE A 15 1.79 -9.95 -7.66
CA ILE A 15 2.04 -10.60 -8.95
C ILE A 15 2.72 -9.60 -9.89
N GLU A 16 2.07 -8.47 -10.12
CA GLU A 16 2.52 -7.44 -11.07
C GLU A 16 2.01 -6.07 -10.65
N PHE A 17 2.74 -5.01 -11.02
CA PHE A 17 2.27 -3.63 -10.87
C PHE A 17 1.48 -3.24 -12.12
N ILE A 18 0.23 -2.78 -11.92
CA ILE A 18 -0.73 -2.50 -13.00
C ILE A 18 -1.07 -1.02 -13.15
N GLY A 19 -0.53 -0.15 -12.29
CA GLY A 19 -0.72 1.29 -12.41
C GLY A 19 0.14 2.10 -11.45
N GLU A 20 0.42 3.34 -11.84
CA GLU A 20 1.13 4.32 -11.03
C GLU A 20 0.47 5.70 -11.19
N GLY A 21 0.43 6.47 -10.10
CA GLY A 21 -0.04 7.85 -10.13
C GLY A 21 0.51 8.66 -8.96
N ALA A 22 0.04 9.89 -8.81
CA ALA A 22 0.51 10.83 -7.80
C ALA A 22 0.52 10.24 -6.38
N PHE A 23 -0.51 9.45 -6.05
CA PHE A 23 -0.75 8.89 -4.71
C PHE A 23 0.01 7.60 -4.42
N GLY A 24 0.67 6.97 -5.41
CA GLY A 24 1.36 5.70 -5.24
C GLY A 24 1.12 4.72 -6.38
N LYS A 25 1.30 3.42 -6.09
CA LYS A 25 1.24 2.33 -7.06
C LYS A 25 0.02 1.44 -6.85
N VAL A 26 -0.45 0.80 -7.90
CA VAL A 26 -1.50 -0.23 -7.84
C VAL A 26 -0.87 -1.55 -8.28
N ALA A 27 -0.98 -2.56 -7.44
CA ALA A 27 -0.53 -3.92 -7.72
C ALA A 27 -1.72 -4.85 -7.89
N LYS A 28 -1.60 -5.79 -8.83
CA LYS A 28 -2.42 -7.00 -8.85
C LYS A 28 -1.82 -7.96 -7.85
N CYS A 29 -2.62 -8.37 -6.88
CA CYS A 29 -2.20 -9.27 -5.82
C CYS A 29 -3.12 -10.48 -5.76
N GLN A 30 -2.60 -11.58 -5.24
CA GLN A 30 -3.38 -12.74 -4.82
C GLN A 30 -3.55 -12.72 -3.31
N VAL A 31 -4.76 -12.93 -2.83
CA VAL A 31 -5.03 -13.16 -1.40
C VAL A 31 -4.58 -14.58 -1.05
N ASN A 32 -3.63 -14.72 -0.11
CA ASN A 32 -3.04 -16.03 0.18
C ASN A 32 -4.06 -17.03 0.74
N SER A 33 -5.09 -16.57 1.45
CA SER A 33 -6.11 -17.45 2.06
C SER A 33 -7.19 -17.90 1.09
N THR A 34 -7.59 -17.08 0.11
CA THR A 34 -8.71 -17.36 -0.80
C THR A 34 -8.27 -17.58 -2.25
N SER A 35 -7.00 -17.35 -2.57
CA SER A 35 -6.48 -17.32 -3.94
C SER A 35 -7.14 -16.29 -4.86
N GLU A 36 -7.94 -15.37 -4.30
CA GLU A 36 -8.64 -14.34 -5.06
C GLU A 36 -7.66 -13.30 -5.62
N LEU A 37 -7.88 -12.88 -6.87
CA LEU A 37 -7.12 -11.81 -7.51
C LEU A 37 -7.75 -10.45 -7.24
N VAL A 38 -6.98 -9.55 -6.64
CA VAL A 38 -7.44 -8.21 -6.23
C VAL A 38 -6.47 -7.13 -6.68
N ALA A 39 -6.96 -5.89 -6.76
CA ALA A 39 -6.13 -4.70 -6.94
C ALA A 39 -5.87 -4.02 -5.59
N VAL A 40 -4.59 -3.91 -5.19
CA VAL A 40 -4.13 -3.27 -3.96
C VAL A 40 -3.45 -1.94 -4.30
N LYS A 41 -3.89 -0.84 -3.67
CA LYS A 41 -3.26 0.47 -3.81
C LYS A 41 -2.24 0.68 -2.69
N ILE A 42 -0.98 0.78 -3.06
CA ILE A 42 0.17 1.02 -2.18
C ILE A 42 0.39 2.54 -2.16
N LEU A 43 0.05 3.17 -1.03
CA LEU A 43 0.22 4.60 -0.82
C LEU A 43 1.67 4.90 -0.46
N LYS A 44 2.18 6.06 -0.92
CA LYS A 44 3.49 6.56 -0.47
C LYS A 44 3.34 7.04 0.99
N ASP A 45 4.28 6.67 1.84
CA ASP A 45 4.35 7.26 3.18
C ASP A 45 4.70 8.75 3.03
N THR A 46 3.80 9.61 3.47
CA THR A 46 4.08 11.04 3.63
C THR A 46 4.81 11.23 4.95
N PHE A 47 6.05 10.76 5.05
CA PHE A 47 6.94 11.24 6.11
C PHE A 47 7.34 12.67 5.74
N THR A 48 6.58 13.66 6.22
CA THR A 48 7.07 15.03 6.27
C THR A 48 8.05 15.09 7.43
N PRO A 49 9.38 15.16 7.20
CA PRO A 49 10.28 15.47 8.30
C PRO A 49 9.82 16.81 8.89
N ILE A 50 9.48 16.82 10.17
CA ILE A 50 9.25 18.04 10.93
C ILE A 50 10.56 18.84 10.91
N SER A 51 10.68 19.74 9.94
CA SER A 51 11.76 20.73 9.84
C SER A 51 11.55 21.81 10.90
N GLY A 52 11.58 21.41 12.18
CA GLY A 52 11.24 22.24 13.33
C GLY A 52 12.21 22.15 14.50
N ASP A 53 13.23 21.29 14.45
CA ASP A 53 14.33 21.37 15.43
C ASP A 53 15.29 22.48 14.98
N HIS A 54 15.05 23.67 15.52
CA HIS A 54 15.94 24.82 15.46
C HIS A 54 17.14 24.54 16.37
N PRO A 55 18.36 24.33 15.84
CA PRO A 55 19.54 24.29 16.69
C PRO A 55 19.79 25.73 17.19
N GLN A 56 19.87 25.90 18.51
CA GLN A 56 20.40 27.11 19.15
C GLN A 56 21.85 27.34 18.71
#